data_AF-A0A969JWT6-F1
#
_entry.id   AF-A0A969JWT6-F1
#
_cell.length_a   1.000
_cell.length_b   1.000
_cell.length_c   1.000
_cell.angle_alpha   90.00
_cell.angle_beta   90.00
_cell.angle_gamma   90.00
#
_symmetry.space_group_name_H-M   'P 1'
#
loop_
_entity.id
_entity.type
_entity.pdbx_description
1 polymer ?
#
loop_
_entity_poly.entity_id
_entity_poly.type
_entity_poly.pdbx_seq_one_letter_code
_entity_poly.pdbx_strand_id
1 'polypeptide(L)' 'MNPRLLTALSFGFAFLYLPMLALVVYSFNESPRVTVWQGFSTRWYVSLFENRELIDA' A
#
# COMPACT_ATOMS: atom_id res chain seq x y z
N MET A 1 18.47 27.31 2.81
CA MET A 1 17.17 26.65 2.63
C MET A 1 16.19 27.23 3.63
N ASN A 2 15.00 27.71 3.23
CA ASN A 2 14.06 28.33 4.16
C ASN A 2 13.34 27.23 4.98
N PRO A 3 13.45 27.18 6.32
CA PRO A 3 12.92 26.09 7.13
C PRO A 3 11.40 25.95 6.99
N ARG A 4 10.66 27.05 6.79
CA ARG A 4 9.20 27.04 6.60
C ARG A 4 8.79 26.29 5.33
N LEU A 5 9.58 26.41 4.27
CA LEU A 5 9.35 25.71 3.01
C LEU A 5 9.55 24.20 3.20
N LEU A 6 10.62 23.79 3.90
CA LEU A 6 10.86 22.39 4.20
C LEU A 6 9.71 21.79 5.01
N THR A 7 9.23 22.48 6.04
CA THR A 7 8.10 22.02 6.84
C THR A 7 6.84 21.84 5.98
N ALA A 8 6.51 22.83 5.14
CA ALA A 8 5.35 22.75 4.25
C ALA A 8 5.45 21.59 3.26
N LEU A 9 6.63 21.37 2.66
CA LEU A 9 6.87 20.25 1.75
C LEU A 9 6.75 18.91 2.47
N SER A 10 7.32 18.77 3.67
CA SER A 10 7.24 17.53 4.46
C SER A 10 5.79 17.16 4.78
N PHE A 11 4.97 18.10 5.24
CA PHE A 11 3.55 17.84 5.51
C PHE A 11 2.75 17.56 4.23
N GLY A 12 3.02 18.29 3.14
CA GLY A 12 2.38 18.06 1.85
C GLY A 12 2.65 16.65 1.33
N PHE A 13 3.92 16.22 1.32
CA PHE A 13 4.27 14.85 0.92
C PHE A 13 3.71 13.81 1.90
N ALA A 14 3.81 14.03 3.22
CA ALA A 14 3.25 13.10 4.19
C ALA A 14 1.74 12.88 3.97
N PHE A 15 0.98 13.94 3.71
CA PHE A 15 -0.45 13.85 3.39
C PHE A 15 -0.73 13.04 2.12
N LEU A 16 0.09 13.18 1.07
CA LEU A 16 -0.08 12.44 -0.17
C LEU A 16 0.32 10.96 -0.03
N TYR A 17 1.40 10.67 0.70
CA TYR A 17 1.95 9.33 0.80
C TYR A 17 1.34 8.49 1.93
N LEU A 18 0.85 9.07 3.02
CA LEU A 18 0.21 8.32 4.11
C LEU A 18 -0.96 7.44 3.64
N PRO A 19 -1.93 7.95 2.85
CA PRO A 19 -3.02 7.14 2.33
C PRO A 19 -2.54 6.02 1.42
N MET A 20 -1.58 6.30 0.53
CA MET A 20 -1.00 5.27 -0.34
C MET A 20 -0.27 4.21 0.47
N LEU A 21 0.46 4.61 1.51
CA LEU A 21 1.18 3.70 2.38
C LEU A 21 0.23 2.85 3.22
N ALA A 22 -0.91 3.40 3.65
CA ALA A 22 -1.97 2.62 4.29
C ALA A 22 -2.53 1.56 3.33
N LEU A 23 -2.80 1.90 2.07
CA LEU A 23 -3.23 0.93 1.05
C LEU A 23 -2.20 -0.20 0.85
N VAL A 24 -0.91 0.15 0.79
CA VAL A 24 0.19 -0.83 0.71
C VAL A 24 0.22 -1.72 1.95
N VAL A 25 0.13 -1.17 3.15
CA VAL A 25 0.11 -1.96 4.39
C VAL A 25 -1.10 -2.90 4.42
N TYR A 26 -2.28 -2.42 4.04
CA TYR A 26 -3.48 -3.24 3.97
C TYR A 26 -3.44 -4.28 2.84
N SER A 27 -2.69 -4.07 1.75
CA SER A 27 -2.56 -5.08 0.68
C SER A 27 -1.83 -6.35 1.13
N PHE A 28 -1.03 -6.24 2.19
CA PHE A 28 -0.38 -7.38 2.84
C PHE A 28 -1.25 -8.06 3.91
N ASN A 29 -2.49 -7.63 4.13
CA ASN A 29 -3.36 -8.32 5.08
C ASN A 29 -3.91 -9.60 4.44
N GLU A 30 -3.74 -10.72 5.15
CA GLU A 30 -4.24 -12.04 4.71
C GLU A 30 -5.77 -12.10 4.60
N SER A 31 -6.48 -11.30 5.39
CA SER A 31 -7.94 -11.24 5.35
C SER A 31 -8.45 -10.15 4.40
N PRO A 32 -9.43 -10.45 3.52
CA PRO A 32 -10.10 -9.42 2.71
C PRO A 32 -10.95 -8.44 3.55
N ARG A 33 -11.05 -8.65 4.87
CA ARG A 33 -11.71 -7.72 5.81
C ARG A 33 -10.70 -6.82 6.49
N VAL A 34 -10.82 -5.52 6.21
CA VAL A 34 -9.97 -4.43 6.75
C VAL A 34 -10.00 -4.34 8.29
N THR A 35 -10.99 -4.96 8.95
CA THR A 35 -11.20 -4.91 10.40
C THR A 35 -10.47 -5.97 11.22
N VAL A 36 -9.88 -7.00 10.60
CA VAL A 36 -9.17 -8.07 11.33
C VAL A 36 -7.80 -8.28 10.71
N TRP A 37 -6.75 -7.94 11.44
CA TRP A 37 -5.36 -8.22 11.05
C TRP A 37 -5.01 -9.66 11.42
N GLN A 38 -4.98 -10.55 10.44
CA GLN A 38 -4.69 -11.99 10.67
C GLN A 38 -3.21 -12.35 10.48
N GLY A 39 -2.40 -11.46 9.90
CA GLY A 39 -0.99 -11.70 9.61
C GLY A 39 -0.53 -10.96 8.35
N PHE A 40 0.77 -11.07 8.05
CA PHE A 40 1.35 -10.57 6.80
C PHE A 40 1.28 -11.66 5.73
N SER A 41 0.66 -11.38 4.59
CA SER A 41 0.50 -12.32 3.48
C SER A 41 0.74 -11.64 2.13
N THR A 42 1.50 -12.31 1.27
CA THR A 42 1.73 -11.92 -0.13
C THR A 42 1.00 -12.86 -1.10
N ARG A 43 0.06 -13.69 -0.58
CA ARG A 43 -0.61 -14.74 -1.34
C ARG A 43 -1.31 -14.21 -2.59
N TRP A 44 -1.91 -13.03 -2.52
CA TRP A 44 -2.58 -12.39 -3.65
C TRP A 44 -1.61 -12.08 -4.80
N TYR A 45 -0.42 -11.57 -4.48
CA TYR A 45 0.62 -11.33 -5.48
C TYR A 45 1.04 -12.64 -6.17
N VAL A 46 1.23 -13.71 -5.40
CA VAL A 46 1.57 -15.04 -5.95
C VAL A 46 0.44 -15.58 -6.83
N SER A 47 -0.82 -15.50 -6.39
CA SER A 47 -1.97 -15.93 -7.18
C SER A 47 -2.17 -15.12 -8.47
N LEU A 48 -1.71 -13.87 -8.50
CA LEU A 48 -1.73 -13.01 -9.69
C LEU A 48 -0.76 -13.52 -10.74
N PHE A 49 0.41 -14.04 -10.32
CA PHE A 49 1.38 -14.67 -11.20
C PHE A 49 0.97 -16.08 -11.67
N GLU A 50 0.17 -16.80 -10.87
CA GLU A 50 -0.37 -18.11 -11.23
C GLU A 50 -1.56 -18.04 -12.20
N ASN A 51 -2.29 -16.92 -12.22
CA ASN A 51 -3.37 -16.69 -13.16
C ASN A 51 -2.82 -16.37 -14.56
N ARG A 52 -2.51 -17.41 -15.34
CA ARG A 52 -2.15 -17.29 -16.76
C ARG A 52 -3.19 -16.51 -17.58
N GLU A 53 -4.48 -16.57 -17.22
CA GLU A 53 -5.54 -15.80 -17.89
C GLU A 53 -5.39 -14.28 -17.76
N LEU A 54 -4.76 -13.78 -16.69
CA LEU A 54 -4.53 -12.33 -16.50
C LEU A 54 -3.21 -11.87 -17.13
N ILE A 55 -2.27 -12.78 -17.37
CA ILE A 55 -0.94 -12.47 -17.94
C ILE A 55 -0.93 -12.60 -19.46
N ASP A 56 -1.74 -13.51 -20.03
CA ASP A 56 -1.81 -13.75 -21.48
C ASP A 56 -2.95 -12.98 -22.20
N ALA A 57 -3.71 -12.13 -21.50
CA ALA A 57 -4.79 -11.29 -22.07
C ALA A 57 -4.31 -9.87 -22.43
#